data_AF-A0A424NUP8-F1
#
_entry.id   AF-A0A424NUP8-F1
#
_cell.length_a   1.000
_cell.length_b   1.000
_cell.length_c   1.000
_cell.angle_alpha   90.00
_cell.angle_beta   90.00
_cell.angle_gamma   90.00
#
_symmetry.space_group_name_H-M   'P 1'
#
loop_
_entity.id
_entity.type
_entity.pdbx_description
1 polymer ?
#
loop_
_entity_poly.entity_id
_entity_poly.type
_entity_poly.pdbx_seq_one_letter_code
_entity_poly.pdbx_strand_id
1 'polypeptide(L)'
;MLSHNINKKITFFVSSIFLLCLTYFLSIENYILWISPFILILFYLAIWHIRFLFYSVIFFTPFSMSLKDMGIDFNGLEMAFPTEPLLLGLMLLVMLHLIYRFSLYKKIFNNPTVVVLVLYLIWMLITCITSSIPATSFKLFITRLWYILPIFLLGLFFLKEKKNFSKFTLLYVIPFSIVILYTTFKHYLYFFDKQSAHYMMSPFFNDHTSYGAMIAFFIPLLIAVFLSNNKNKLVQSFLFILLFIFFVGLILSFSRAAWISLLCASFMAILVKLKLSIKSLASLVLVLFSFIFFFQSTILGHLSNNRQDSSDNLIEHFTSLSNISTDASNMERINRWKCAIEMFKEKPLFGWGPGTYQFHYAPFQFSRDKTIISSNYGDAGNAHSEYLSALSESGVIGLILFLSLIGVILVRTIVLFNKINDPDIQRWLLAIFTSLMSYFIHGFFNNFLDTDKASVAIWAVIAIVVSIDLAYNKKALY
;
A
#
# COMPACT_ATOMS: atom_id res chain seq x y z
N MET A 1 -22.70 19.41 -43.37
CA MET A 1 -23.09 20.65 -42.63
C MET A 1 -24.35 20.48 -41.78
N LEU A 2 -25.42 19.84 -42.27
CA LEU A 2 -26.67 19.66 -41.52
C LEU A 2 -26.53 18.86 -40.21
N SER A 3 -25.77 17.77 -40.18
CA SER A 3 -25.54 16.96 -38.96
C SER A 3 -24.79 17.72 -37.86
N HIS A 4 -23.90 18.64 -38.23
CA HIS A 4 -23.09 19.39 -37.27
C HIS A 4 -23.91 20.49 -36.56
N ASN A 5 -24.86 21.11 -37.28
CA ASN A 5 -25.76 22.09 -36.69
C ASN A 5 -26.84 21.45 -35.80
N ILE A 6 -27.32 20.24 -36.14
CA ILE A 6 -28.25 19.48 -35.30
C ILE A 6 -27.58 19.10 -33.97
N ASN A 7 -26.34 18.61 -34.01
CA ASN A 7 -25.58 18.29 -32.79
C ASN A 7 -25.38 19.53 -31.91
N LYS A 8 -25.04 20.70 -32.47
CA LYS A 8 -24.89 21.94 -31.68
C LYS A 8 -26.19 22.38 -30.99
N LYS A 9 -27.34 22.25 -31.66
CA LYS A 9 -28.65 22.59 -31.07
C LYS A 9 -29.03 21.61 -29.96
N ILE A 10 -28.79 20.32 -30.15
CA ILE A 10 -29.04 19.30 -29.13
C ILE A 10 -28.13 19.55 -27.91
N THR A 11 -26.83 19.77 -28.12
CA THR A 11 -25.91 20.07 -27.02
C THR A 11 -26.34 21.32 -26.26
N PHE A 12 -26.66 22.41 -26.96
CA PHE A 12 -27.15 23.63 -26.32
C PHE A 12 -28.41 23.37 -25.49
N PHE A 13 -29.41 22.67 -26.06
CA PHE A 13 -30.65 22.36 -25.37
C PHE A 13 -30.44 21.49 -24.11
N VAL A 14 -29.65 20.43 -24.22
CA VAL A 14 -29.31 19.54 -23.09
C VAL A 14 -28.52 20.30 -22.02
N SER A 15 -27.53 21.12 -22.40
CA SER A 15 -26.78 21.95 -21.46
C SER A 15 -27.65 23.00 -20.77
N SER A 16 -28.58 23.64 -21.48
CA SER A 16 -29.53 24.59 -20.90
C SER A 16 -30.48 23.92 -19.91
N ILE A 17 -31.03 22.74 -20.25
CA ILE A 17 -31.86 21.96 -19.31
C ILE A 17 -31.05 21.55 -18.08
N PHE A 18 -29.82 21.06 -18.28
CA PHE A 18 -28.95 20.67 -17.18
C PHE A 18 -28.63 21.84 -16.24
N LEU A 19 -28.35 23.02 -16.79
CA LEU A 19 -28.15 24.25 -16.02
C LEU A 19 -29.42 24.67 -15.27
N LEU A 20 -30.59 24.57 -15.90
CA LEU A 20 -31.88 24.86 -15.23
C LEU A 20 -32.17 23.86 -14.09
N CYS A 21 -31.80 22.59 -14.25
CA CYS A 21 -31.89 21.61 -13.17
C CYS A 21 -30.93 21.96 -12.03
N LEU A 22 -29.68 22.33 -12.31
CA LEU A 22 -28.72 22.74 -11.28
C LEU A 22 -29.20 23.99 -10.50
N THR A 23 -29.75 24.99 -11.19
CA THR A 23 -30.29 26.19 -10.53
C THR A 23 -31.55 25.89 -9.73
N TYR A 24 -32.44 25.02 -10.22
CA TYR A 24 -33.60 24.56 -9.47
C TYR A 24 -33.20 23.81 -8.19
N PHE A 25 -32.26 22.87 -8.28
CA PHE A 25 -31.76 22.13 -7.12
C PHE A 25 -31.03 23.04 -6.12
N LEU A 26 -30.35 24.08 -6.59
CA LEU A 26 -29.79 25.11 -5.71
C LEU A 26 -30.90 25.87 -4.97
N SER A 27 -32.02 26.18 -5.63
CA SER A 27 -33.13 26.93 -5.03
C SER A 27 -33.87 26.18 -3.92
N ILE A 28 -33.79 24.85 -3.91
CA ILE A 28 -34.35 23.98 -2.86
C ILE A 28 -33.29 23.49 -1.86
N GLU A 29 -32.11 24.12 -1.85
CA GLU A 29 -30.97 23.79 -0.98
C GLU A 29 -30.52 22.31 -1.09
N ASN A 30 -30.79 21.66 -2.23
CA ASN A 30 -30.38 20.28 -2.48
C ASN A 30 -29.10 20.25 -3.33
N TYR A 31 -27.96 20.07 -2.66
CA TYR A 31 -26.65 20.09 -3.30
C TYR A 31 -26.25 18.78 -3.99
N ILE A 32 -27.08 17.74 -3.98
CA ILE A 32 -26.74 16.43 -4.57
C ILE A 32 -26.47 16.57 -6.08
N LEU A 33 -27.30 17.33 -6.79
CA LEU A 33 -27.16 17.51 -8.23
C LEU A 33 -25.89 18.31 -8.59
N TRP A 34 -25.34 19.09 -7.66
CA TRP A 34 -24.12 19.86 -7.88
C TRP A 34 -22.84 19.03 -7.93
N ILE A 35 -22.91 17.75 -7.52
CA ILE A 35 -21.82 16.79 -7.70
C ILE A 35 -21.79 16.27 -9.16
N SER A 36 -22.92 16.37 -9.87
CA SER A 36 -23.07 15.75 -11.21
C SER A 36 -22.11 16.30 -12.29
N PRO A 37 -21.73 17.60 -12.35
CA PRO A 37 -20.71 18.06 -13.29
C PRO A 37 -19.34 17.40 -13.06
N PHE A 38 -18.95 17.18 -11.80
CA PHE A 38 -17.70 16.50 -11.47
C PHE A 38 -17.75 15.03 -11.88
N ILE A 39 -18.88 14.36 -11.63
CA ILE A 39 -19.12 12.98 -12.09
C ILE A 39 -19.04 12.90 -13.61
N LEU A 40 -19.66 13.84 -14.34
CA LEU A 40 -19.61 13.89 -15.80
C LEU A 40 -18.19 14.12 -16.34
N ILE A 41 -17.40 14.99 -15.71
CA ILE A 41 -15.98 15.19 -16.04
C ILE A 41 -15.19 13.91 -15.80
N LEU A 42 -15.43 13.23 -14.68
CA LEU A 42 -14.79 11.95 -14.39
C LEU A 42 -15.14 10.89 -15.43
N PHE A 43 -16.42 10.76 -15.81
CA PHE A 43 -16.84 9.85 -16.89
C PHE A 43 -16.18 10.22 -18.23
N TYR A 44 -16.14 11.52 -18.58
CA TYR A 44 -15.48 11.99 -19.79
C TYR A 44 -13.99 11.61 -19.80
N LEU A 45 -13.28 11.91 -18.70
CA LEU A 45 -11.87 11.57 -18.54
C LEU A 45 -11.66 10.05 -18.58
N ALA A 46 -12.59 9.26 -18.06
CA ALA A 46 -12.42 7.83 -17.97
C ALA A 46 -12.64 7.11 -19.31
N ILE A 47 -13.49 7.68 -20.17
CA ILE A 47 -13.71 7.17 -21.54
C ILE A 47 -12.58 7.65 -22.48
N TRP A 48 -12.25 8.94 -22.44
CA TRP A 48 -11.39 9.56 -23.46
C TRP A 48 -9.94 9.77 -23.02
N HIS A 49 -9.68 9.80 -21.71
CA HIS A 49 -8.38 10.14 -21.13
C HIS A 49 -7.98 9.21 -19.98
N ILE A 50 -8.28 7.91 -20.09
CA ILE A 50 -8.01 6.92 -19.03
C ILE A 50 -6.55 6.92 -18.54
N ARG A 51 -5.59 7.18 -19.43
CA ARG A 51 -4.17 7.28 -19.09
C ARG A 51 -3.87 8.48 -18.19
N PHE A 52 -4.59 9.60 -18.38
CA PHE A 52 -4.48 10.75 -17.50
C PHE A 52 -5.01 10.40 -16.11
N LEU A 53 -6.22 9.82 -16.02
CA LEU A 53 -6.78 9.39 -14.73
C LEU A 53 -5.90 8.41 -13.96
N PHE A 54 -5.32 7.43 -14.65
CA PHE A 54 -4.38 6.49 -14.03
C PHE A 54 -3.20 7.22 -13.37
N TYR A 55 -2.58 8.18 -14.07
CA TYR A 55 -1.49 8.99 -13.51
C TYR A 55 -1.98 9.99 -12.45
N SER A 56 -3.22 10.50 -12.56
CA SER A 56 -3.83 11.34 -11.53
C SER A 56 -4.01 10.59 -10.22
N VAL A 57 -4.46 9.32 -10.26
CA VAL A 57 -4.54 8.48 -9.06
C VAL A 57 -3.18 8.39 -8.38
N ILE A 58 -2.13 8.01 -9.12
CA ILE A 58 -0.75 7.93 -8.59
C ILE A 58 -0.29 9.26 -7.97
N PHE A 59 -0.60 10.38 -8.62
CA PHE A 59 -0.22 11.71 -8.14
C PHE A 59 -0.98 12.13 -6.87
N PHE A 60 -2.27 11.82 -6.77
CA PHE A 60 -3.09 12.18 -5.62
C PHE A 60 -2.93 11.21 -4.44
N THR A 61 -2.39 10.00 -4.63
CA THR A 61 -2.21 9.02 -3.56
C THR A 61 -1.50 9.55 -2.31
N PRO A 62 -0.36 10.26 -2.39
CA PRO A 62 0.26 10.79 -1.19
C PRO A 62 -0.58 11.86 -0.48
N PHE A 63 -1.42 12.57 -1.22
CA PHE A 63 -2.32 13.60 -0.71
C PHE A 63 -3.69 13.06 -0.26
N SER A 64 -3.96 11.77 -0.44
CA SER A 64 -5.25 11.21 -0.07
C SER A 64 -5.45 11.27 1.43
N MET A 65 -6.65 11.67 1.83
CA MET A 65 -7.08 11.74 3.23
C MET A 65 -8.36 10.94 3.37
N SER A 66 -8.60 10.39 4.56
CA SER A 66 -9.90 9.80 4.86
C SER A 66 -10.98 10.90 4.90
N LEU A 67 -12.22 10.56 4.58
CA LEU A 67 -13.34 11.50 4.71
C LEU A 67 -13.47 12.03 6.14
N LYS A 68 -13.27 11.14 7.13
CA LYS A 68 -13.25 11.52 8.54
C LYS A 68 -12.19 12.56 8.87
N ASP A 69 -10.97 12.42 8.36
CA ASP A 69 -9.89 13.40 8.57
C ASP A 69 -10.19 14.75 7.89
N MET A 70 -11.04 14.75 6.85
CA MET A 70 -11.56 15.96 6.22
C MET A 70 -12.76 16.58 6.97
N GLY A 71 -13.22 15.95 8.06
CA GLY A 71 -14.40 16.37 8.81
C GLY A 71 -15.73 16.09 8.09
N ILE A 72 -15.72 15.18 7.12
CA ILE A 72 -16.89 14.82 6.32
C ILE A 72 -17.42 13.46 6.79
N ASP A 73 -18.62 13.44 7.37
CA ASP A 73 -19.31 12.20 7.71
C ASP A 73 -20.40 11.89 6.67
N PHE A 74 -20.20 10.81 5.92
CA PHE A 74 -21.16 10.30 4.94
C PHE A 74 -21.87 9.04 5.49
N ASN A 75 -22.62 9.19 6.58
CA ASN A 75 -23.37 8.11 7.22
C ASN A 75 -22.50 6.86 7.52
N GLY A 76 -21.26 7.08 7.99
CA GLY A 76 -20.31 5.99 8.27
C GLY A 76 -19.63 5.37 7.06
N LEU A 77 -19.79 5.93 5.85
CA LEU A 77 -18.97 5.59 4.70
C LEU A 77 -17.59 6.24 4.84
N GLU A 78 -16.59 5.43 5.15
CA GLU A 78 -15.19 5.85 5.19
C GLU A 78 -14.47 5.43 3.90
N MET A 79 -13.83 6.39 3.24
CA MET A 79 -13.01 6.18 2.05
C MET A 79 -11.91 7.23 1.94
N ALA A 80 -10.81 6.91 1.26
CA ALA A 80 -9.74 7.86 0.96
C ALA A 80 -10.09 8.73 -0.26
N PHE A 81 -10.21 10.04 -0.06
CA PHE A 81 -10.51 11.00 -1.13
C PHE A 81 -9.23 11.70 -1.63
N PRO A 82 -9.07 11.93 -2.96
CA PRO A 82 -9.97 11.57 -4.07
C PRO A 82 -9.71 10.17 -4.64
N THR A 83 -8.78 9.41 -4.08
CA THR A 83 -8.17 8.24 -4.75
C THR A 83 -9.09 7.03 -4.84
N GLU A 84 -9.79 6.66 -3.75
CA GLU A 84 -10.67 5.49 -3.76
C GLU A 84 -11.88 5.66 -4.69
N PRO A 85 -12.59 6.81 -4.75
CA PRO A 85 -13.61 7.04 -5.76
C PRO A 85 -13.10 6.88 -7.19
N LEU A 86 -11.91 7.42 -7.48
CA LEU A 86 -11.27 7.29 -8.79
C LEU A 86 -10.93 5.84 -9.11
N LEU A 87 -10.37 5.12 -8.14
CA LEU A 87 -10.02 3.70 -8.25
C LEU A 87 -11.24 2.82 -8.47
N LEU A 88 -12.34 3.06 -7.73
CA LEU A 88 -13.61 2.38 -7.93
C LEU A 88 -14.16 2.61 -9.34
N GLY A 89 -14.16 3.85 -9.83
CA GLY A 89 -14.59 4.18 -11.19
C GLY A 89 -13.73 3.49 -12.25
N LEU A 90 -12.40 3.51 -12.08
CA LEU A 90 -11.46 2.80 -12.98
C LEU A 90 -11.63 1.29 -12.91
N MET A 91 -11.91 0.71 -11.74
CA MET A 91 -12.17 -0.71 -11.57
C MET A 91 -13.36 -1.15 -12.43
N LEU A 92 -14.49 -0.43 -12.37
CA LEU A 92 -15.67 -0.74 -13.17
C LEU A 92 -15.35 -0.72 -14.68
N LEU A 93 -14.60 0.28 -15.14
CA LEU A 93 -14.21 0.38 -16.55
C LEU A 93 -13.27 -0.72 -16.98
N VAL A 94 -12.30 -1.08 -16.13
CA VAL A 94 -11.37 -2.18 -16.38
C VAL A 94 -12.11 -3.52 -16.40
N MET A 95 -13.08 -3.73 -15.52
CA MET A 95 -13.93 -4.93 -15.54
C MET A 95 -14.75 -5.02 -16.83
N LEU A 96 -15.41 -3.94 -17.24
CA LEU A 96 -16.15 -3.88 -18.51
C LEU A 96 -15.23 -4.16 -19.70
N HIS A 97 -14.04 -3.57 -19.71
CA HIS A 97 -13.05 -3.78 -20.76
C HIS A 97 -12.51 -5.21 -20.76
N LEU A 98 -12.28 -5.82 -19.59
CA LEU A 98 -11.85 -7.20 -19.45
C LEU A 98 -12.90 -8.17 -20.01
N ILE A 99 -14.19 -7.92 -19.75
CA ILE A 99 -15.30 -8.71 -20.28
C ILE A 99 -15.38 -8.57 -21.80
N TYR A 100 -15.35 -7.34 -22.33
CA TYR A 100 -15.52 -7.08 -23.77
C TYR A 100 -14.29 -7.45 -24.62
N ARG A 101 -13.08 -7.35 -24.06
CA ARG A 101 -11.80 -7.59 -24.75
C ARG A 101 -10.96 -8.68 -24.08
N PHE A 102 -11.62 -9.72 -23.56
CA PHE A 102 -10.93 -10.81 -22.84
C PHE A 102 -9.78 -11.44 -23.64
N SER A 103 -9.89 -11.51 -24.97
CA SER A 103 -8.84 -12.03 -25.86
C SER A 103 -7.49 -11.32 -25.71
N LEU A 104 -7.48 -10.02 -25.37
CA LEU A 104 -6.25 -9.26 -25.09
C LEU A 104 -5.57 -9.79 -23.82
N TYR A 105 -6.33 -10.19 -22.81
CA TYR A 105 -5.82 -10.60 -21.50
C TYR A 105 -5.41 -12.06 -21.44
N LYS A 106 -5.79 -12.89 -22.43
CA LYS A 106 -5.51 -14.34 -22.45
C LYS A 106 -4.03 -14.67 -22.24
N LYS A 107 -3.12 -13.87 -22.83
CA LYS A 107 -1.66 -14.05 -22.65
C LYS A 107 -1.19 -13.67 -21.25
N ILE A 108 -1.85 -12.69 -20.61
CA ILE A 108 -1.54 -12.19 -19.27
C ILE A 108 -1.87 -13.25 -18.21
N PHE A 109 -3.01 -13.93 -18.35
CA PHE A 109 -3.43 -15.00 -17.43
C PHE A 109 -2.50 -16.21 -17.40
N ASN A 110 -1.61 -16.37 -18.40
CA ASN A 110 -0.59 -17.41 -18.40
C ASN A 110 0.70 -17.01 -17.66
N ASN A 111 0.80 -15.77 -17.15
CA ASN A 111 1.94 -15.35 -16.36
C ASN A 111 1.83 -15.94 -14.94
N PRO A 112 2.91 -16.57 -14.39
CA PRO A 112 2.85 -17.19 -13.06
C PRO A 112 2.39 -16.25 -11.94
N THR A 113 2.83 -14.99 -11.95
CA THR A 113 2.40 -13.98 -10.96
C THR A 113 0.90 -13.73 -11.05
N VAL A 114 0.37 -13.65 -12.26
CA VAL A 114 -1.06 -13.41 -12.51
C VAL A 114 -1.89 -14.62 -12.09
N VAL A 115 -1.43 -15.84 -12.37
CA VAL A 115 -2.11 -17.07 -11.94
C VAL A 115 -2.23 -17.09 -10.41
N VAL A 116 -1.14 -16.85 -9.69
CA VAL A 116 -1.16 -16.86 -8.22
C VAL A 116 -2.01 -15.71 -7.66
N LEU A 117 -1.97 -14.52 -8.28
CA LEU A 117 -2.84 -13.41 -7.92
C LEU A 117 -4.33 -13.77 -8.08
N VAL A 118 -4.70 -14.41 -9.19
CA VAL A 118 -6.08 -14.85 -9.44
C VAL A 118 -6.49 -15.92 -8.44
N LEU A 119 -5.63 -16.89 -8.14
CA LEU A 119 -5.90 -17.90 -7.10
C LEU A 119 -6.08 -17.27 -5.73
N TYR A 120 -5.24 -16.28 -5.36
CA TYR A 120 -5.38 -15.53 -4.12
C TYR A 120 -6.72 -14.78 -4.04
N LEU A 121 -7.15 -14.12 -5.12
CA LEU A 121 -8.44 -13.42 -5.18
C LEU A 121 -9.63 -14.39 -5.14
N ILE A 122 -9.55 -15.53 -5.83
CA ILE A 122 -10.58 -16.57 -5.77
C ILE A 122 -10.69 -17.12 -4.35
N TRP A 123 -9.57 -17.40 -3.70
CA TRP A 123 -9.56 -17.87 -2.31
C TRP A 123 -10.16 -16.82 -1.36
N MET A 124 -9.81 -15.55 -1.54
CA MET A 124 -10.41 -14.45 -0.76
C MET A 124 -11.93 -14.37 -0.97
N LEU A 125 -12.42 -14.58 -2.19
CA LEU A 125 -13.86 -14.65 -2.45
C LEU A 125 -14.51 -15.85 -1.73
N ILE A 126 -13.86 -17.02 -1.74
CA ILE A 126 -14.34 -18.20 -1.00
C ILE A 126 -14.40 -17.89 0.50
N THR A 127 -13.38 -17.27 1.07
CA THR A 127 -13.36 -16.92 2.51
C THR A 127 -14.33 -15.79 2.86
N CYS A 128 -14.77 -14.96 1.90
CA CYS A 128 -15.90 -14.05 2.10
C CYS A 128 -17.21 -14.81 2.31
N ILE A 129 -17.43 -15.91 1.57
CA ILE A 129 -18.63 -16.74 1.68
C ILE A 129 -18.63 -17.51 3.01
N THR A 130 -17.48 -18.04 3.42
CA THR A 130 -17.34 -18.79 4.69
C THR A 130 -17.07 -17.90 5.91
N SER A 131 -17.08 -16.57 5.73
CA SER A 131 -16.80 -15.58 6.77
C SER A 131 -17.83 -15.63 7.89
N SER A 132 -17.40 -15.33 9.13
CA SER A 132 -18.32 -15.10 10.25
C SER A 132 -19.10 -13.79 10.11
N ILE A 133 -18.57 -12.82 9.36
CA ILE A 133 -19.23 -11.54 9.07
C ILE A 133 -19.14 -11.25 7.56
N PRO A 134 -19.96 -11.93 6.72
CA PRO A 134 -19.84 -11.85 5.27
C PRO A 134 -19.89 -10.42 4.71
N ALA A 135 -20.73 -9.55 5.25
CA ALA A 135 -20.84 -8.16 4.79
C ALA A 135 -19.50 -7.39 4.91
N THR A 136 -18.79 -7.54 6.03
CA THR A 136 -17.46 -6.95 6.24
C THR A 136 -16.45 -7.53 5.25
N SER A 137 -16.47 -8.84 5.04
CA SER A 137 -15.53 -9.51 4.13
C SER A 137 -15.75 -9.14 2.68
N PHE A 138 -17.00 -9.08 2.22
CA PHE A 138 -17.31 -8.60 0.87
C PHE A 138 -16.93 -7.13 0.68
N LYS A 139 -17.15 -6.27 1.69
CA LYS A 139 -16.68 -4.88 1.66
C LYS A 139 -15.17 -4.83 1.46
N LEU A 140 -14.40 -5.57 2.26
CA LEU A 140 -12.94 -5.61 2.13
C LEU A 140 -12.51 -6.19 0.77
N PHE A 141 -13.16 -7.25 0.29
CA PHE A 141 -12.86 -7.84 -1.01
C PHE A 141 -13.06 -6.85 -2.16
N ILE A 142 -14.15 -6.07 -2.14
CA ILE A 142 -14.39 -5.01 -3.14
C ILE A 142 -13.31 -3.93 -3.03
N THR A 143 -12.94 -3.52 -1.82
CA THR A 143 -11.84 -2.58 -1.59
C THR A 143 -10.51 -3.12 -2.14
N ARG A 144 -10.21 -4.40 -1.94
CA ARG A 144 -9.02 -5.04 -2.54
C ARG A 144 -9.09 -5.04 -4.06
N LEU A 145 -10.25 -5.35 -4.65
CA LEU A 145 -10.42 -5.34 -6.10
C LEU A 145 -10.21 -3.95 -6.71
N TRP A 146 -10.73 -2.88 -6.09
CA TRP A 146 -10.55 -1.54 -6.63
C TRP A 146 -9.12 -1.01 -6.50
N TYR A 147 -8.30 -1.58 -5.60
CA TYR A 147 -6.88 -1.25 -5.54
C TYR A 147 -6.07 -2.05 -6.57
N ILE A 148 -6.37 -3.35 -6.67
CA ILE A 148 -5.60 -4.29 -7.49
C ILE A 148 -5.92 -4.10 -8.97
N LEU A 149 -7.18 -4.24 -9.38
CA LEU A 149 -7.55 -4.33 -10.79
C LEU A 149 -7.12 -3.11 -11.61
N PRO A 150 -7.49 -1.87 -11.25
CA PRO A 150 -7.16 -0.73 -12.09
C PRO A 150 -5.66 -0.46 -12.11
N ILE A 151 -4.97 -0.51 -10.97
CA ILE A 151 -3.53 -0.20 -10.92
C ILE A 151 -2.71 -1.30 -11.61
N PHE A 152 -3.00 -2.57 -11.31
CA PHE A 152 -2.27 -3.68 -11.89
C PHE A 152 -2.52 -3.79 -13.40
N LEU A 153 -3.78 -3.91 -13.84
CA LEU A 153 -4.09 -4.15 -15.24
C LEU A 153 -3.76 -2.95 -16.14
N LEU A 154 -4.14 -1.72 -15.75
CA LEU A 154 -3.74 -0.54 -16.54
C LEU A 154 -2.22 -0.32 -16.47
N GLY A 155 -1.58 -0.66 -15.35
CA GLY A 155 -0.14 -0.67 -15.19
C GLY A 155 0.57 -1.54 -16.23
N LEU A 156 0.05 -2.73 -16.55
CA LEU A 156 0.59 -3.59 -17.61
C LEU A 156 0.60 -2.92 -18.99
N PHE A 157 -0.32 -2.00 -19.24
CA PHE A 157 -0.41 -1.27 -20.51
C PHE A 157 0.37 0.05 -20.50
N PHE A 158 0.32 0.80 -19.41
CA PHE A 158 0.88 2.15 -19.33
C PHE A 158 2.30 2.21 -18.77
N LEU A 159 2.73 1.18 -18.02
CA LEU A 159 4.05 1.05 -17.42
C LEU A 159 4.85 -0.07 -18.14
N LYS A 160 5.00 0.05 -19.47
CA LYS A 160 5.81 -0.87 -20.29
C LYS A 160 7.25 -0.40 -20.52
N GLU A 161 7.43 0.92 -20.64
CA GLU A 161 8.70 1.52 -21.03
C GLU A 161 9.46 2.10 -19.83
N LYS A 162 10.79 2.10 -19.92
CA LYS A 162 11.70 2.70 -18.91
C LYS A 162 11.30 4.12 -18.51
N LYS A 163 10.90 4.95 -19.48
CA LYS A 163 10.44 6.33 -19.23
C LYS A 163 9.21 6.37 -18.32
N ASN A 164 8.32 5.39 -18.46
CA ASN A 164 7.11 5.30 -17.66
C ASN A 164 7.41 4.84 -16.22
N PHE A 165 8.49 4.09 -15.98
CA PHE A 165 8.94 3.73 -14.62
C PHE A 165 9.42 4.97 -13.86
N SER A 166 10.24 5.80 -14.51
CA SER A 166 10.65 7.11 -13.97
C SER A 166 9.46 8.02 -13.74
N LYS A 167 8.52 8.07 -14.70
CA LYS A 167 7.31 8.89 -14.60
C LYS A 167 6.43 8.46 -13.42
N PHE A 168 6.17 7.16 -13.26
CA PHE A 168 5.44 6.62 -12.10
C PHE A 168 6.12 7.03 -10.79
N THR A 169 7.43 6.80 -10.69
CA THR A 169 8.19 7.10 -9.48
C THR A 169 8.10 8.59 -9.13
N LEU A 170 8.32 9.47 -10.10
CA LEU A 170 8.28 10.92 -9.86
C LEU A 170 6.87 11.44 -9.58
N LEU A 171 5.85 10.89 -10.23
CA LEU A 171 4.46 11.27 -9.98
C LEU A 171 4.02 10.96 -8.55
N TYR A 172 4.55 9.90 -7.93
CA TYR A 172 4.30 9.61 -6.53
C TYR A 172 5.25 10.39 -5.60
N VAL A 173 6.55 10.42 -5.92
CA VAL A 173 7.59 11.01 -5.05
C VAL A 173 7.42 12.52 -4.89
N ILE A 174 7.08 13.26 -5.95
CA ILE A 174 6.96 14.73 -5.88
C ILE A 174 5.87 15.18 -4.88
N PRO A 175 4.61 14.72 -5.00
CA PRO A 175 3.58 15.04 -4.01
C PRO A 175 3.94 14.48 -2.63
N PHE A 176 4.56 13.29 -2.57
CA PHE A 176 4.97 12.74 -1.29
C PHE A 176 6.07 13.57 -0.60
N SER A 177 7.01 14.16 -1.34
CA SER A 177 7.98 15.12 -0.79
C SER A 177 7.31 16.33 -0.15
N ILE A 178 6.19 16.81 -0.70
CA ILE A 178 5.43 17.91 -0.11
C ILE A 178 4.83 17.47 1.24
N VAL A 179 4.30 16.25 1.32
CA VAL A 179 3.82 15.66 2.57
C VAL A 179 4.95 15.48 3.59
N ILE A 180 6.15 15.05 3.15
CA ILE A 180 7.33 14.92 4.02
C ILE A 180 7.75 16.28 4.57
N LEU A 181 7.81 17.31 3.72
CA LEU A 181 8.14 18.67 4.14
C LEU A 181 7.09 19.23 5.10
N TYR A 182 5.80 19.03 4.82
CA TYR A 182 4.70 19.38 5.72
C TYR A 182 4.84 18.70 7.08
N THR A 183 5.07 17.38 7.08
CA THR A 183 5.26 16.57 8.30
C THR A 183 6.47 17.06 9.08
N THR A 184 7.59 17.32 8.40
CA THR A 184 8.83 17.81 9.01
C THR A 184 8.65 19.18 9.63
N PHE A 185 7.94 20.09 8.94
CA PHE A 185 7.62 21.41 9.45
C PHE A 185 6.71 21.33 10.68
N LYS A 186 5.66 20.50 10.65
CA LYS A 186 4.84 20.21 11.82
C LYS A 186 5.69 19.70 12.98
N HIS A 187 6.55 18.73 12.73
CA HIS A 187 7.43 18.13 13.75
C HIS A 187 8.40 19.14 14.36
N TYR A 188 8.93 20.05 13.55
CA TYR A 188 9.73 21.17 14.01
C TYR A 188 8.98 22.06 15.02
N LEU A 189 7.68 22.32 14.82
CA LEU A 189 6.86 23.09 15.77
C LEU A 189 6.72 22.40 17.14
N TYR A 190 6.93 21.08 17.19
CA TYR A 190 6.99 20.28 18.41
C TYR A 190 8.44 19.91 18.79
N PHE A 191 9.42 20.71 18.36
CA PHE A 191 10.84 20.57 18.69
C PHE A 191 11.42 19.18 18.37
N PHE A 192 10.90 18.52 17.34
CA PHE A 192 11.26 17.16 16.95
C PHE A 192 11.05 16.10 18.04
N ASP A 193 10.10 16.33 18.95
CA ASP A 193 9.76 15.37 20.01
C ASP A 193 9.33 14.01 19.42
N LYS A 194 9.78 12.92 20.05
CA LYS A 194 9.54 11.56 19.57
C LYS A 194 8.06 11.14 19.68
N GLN A 195 7.33 11.57 20.71
CA GLN A 195 5.90 11.25 20.80
C GLN A 195 5.13 11.94 19.69
N SER A 196 5.43 13.21 19.45
CA SER A 196 4.77 14.01 18.40
C SER A 196 4.89 13.36 17.01
N ALA A 197 6.04 12.72 16.72
CA ALA A 197 6.30 12.01 15.46
C ALA A 197 5.24 10.96 15.09
N HIS A 198 4.52 10.41 16.09
CA HIS A 198 3.47 9.41 15.88
C HIS A 198 2.20 9.96 15.21
N TYR A 199 2.06 11.29 15.13
CA TYR A 199 0.85 11.94 14.62
C TYR A 199 1.11 13.09 13.66
N MET A 200 2.36 13.58 13.52
CA MET A 200 2.66 14.78 12.73
C MET A 200 2.40 14.66 11.23
N MET A 201 2.32 13.44 10.69
CA MET A 201 2.00 13.18 9.29
C MET A 201 0.49 13.20 8.99
N SER A 202 -0.36 13.32 10.01
CA SER A 202 -1.79 13.58 9.86
C SER A 202 -2.03 14.97 9.25
N PRO A 203 -3.02 15.13 8.36
CA PRO A 203 -4.09 14.18 7.99
C PRO A 203 -3.74 13.24 6.82
N PHE A 204 -2.54 13.33 6.25
CA PHE A 204 -2.19 12.52 5.09
C PHE A 204 -1.92 11.06 5.46
N PHE A 205 -1.14 10.81 6.50
CA PHE A 205 -0.86 9.46 6.99
C PHE A 205 -1.35 9.32 8.43
N ASN A 206 -2.04 8.23 8.73
CA ASN A 206 -2.64 8.00 10.04
C ASN A 206 -1.65 7.43 11.05
N ASP A 207 -0.54 6.85 10.57
CA ASP A 207 0.48 6.26 11.42
C ASP A 207 1.89 6.41 10.83
N HIS A 208 2.86 6.67 11.72
CA HIS A 208 4.24 6.97 11.38
C HIS A 208 4.96 5.78 10.78
N THR A 209 4.53 4.56 11.11
CA THR A 209 5.10 3.36 10.52
C THR A 209 4.65 3.16 9.08
N SER A 210 3.40 3.50 8.74
CA SER A 210 2.94 3.53 7.34
C SER A 210 3.67 4.58 6.50
N TYR A 211 3.85 5.78 7.06
CA TYR A 211 4.62 6.88 6.47
C TYR A 211 6.08 6.48 6.21
N GLY A 212 6.76 5.97 7.24
CA GLY A 212 8.14 5.49 7.13
C GLY A 212 8.28 4.32 6.14
N ALA A 213 7.35 3.37 6.13
CA ALA A 213 7.35 2.24 5.20
C ALA A 213 7.27 2.70 3.75
N MET A 214 6.42 3.69 3.45
CA MET A 214 6.30 4.24 2.08
C MET A 214 7.54 5.04 1.68
N ILE A 215 8.15 5.81 2.59
CA ILE A 215 9.43 6.47 2.29
C ILE A 215 10.50 5.43 1.95
N ALA A 216 10.64 4.40 2.80
CA ALA A 216 11.58 3.31 2.58
C ALA A 216 11.32 2.56 1.27
N PHE A 217 10.05 2.38 0.88
CA PHE A 217 9.68 1.77 -0.40
C PHE A 217 10.14 2.58 -1.61
N PHE A 218 10.01 3.91 -1.57
CA PHE A 218 10.32 4.76 -2.73
C PHE A 218 11.79 5.18 -2.83
N ILE A 219 12.59 5.13 -1.76
CA ILE A 219 14.03 5.45 -1.80
C ILE A 219 14.77 4.66 -2.90
N PRO A 220 14.69 3.31 -2.99
CA PRO A 220 15.37 2.56 -4.05
C PRO A 220 14.93 2.95 -5.46
N LEU A 221 13.63 3.17 -5.67
CA LEU A 221 13.08 3.61 -6.97
C LEU A 221 13.62 5.00 -7.34
N LEU A 222 13.66 5.92 -6.37
CA LEU A 222 14.18 7.26 -6.58
C LEU A 222 15.69 7.26 -6.85
N ILE A 223 16.45 6.35 -6.23
CA ILE A 223 17.86 6.12 -6.56
C ILE A 223 18.00 5.59 -8.01
N ALA A 224 17.14 4.65 -8.44
CA ALA A 224 17.14 4.17 -9.82
C ALA A 224 16.79 5.26 -10.83
N VAL A 225 15.88 6.18 -10.46
CA VAL A 225 15.66 7.41 -11.22
C VAL A 225 16.96 8.19 -11.22
N PHE A 226 17.49 8.65 -10.08
CA PHE A 226 18.70 9.47 -9.95
C PHE A 226 19.89 8.97 -10.80
N LEU A 227 20.14 7.66 -10.80
CA LEU A 227 21.23 7.01 -11.53
C LEU A 227 20.94 6.74 -13.02
N SER A 228 19.78 7.14 -13.55
CA SER A 228 19.50 7.03 -14.98
C SER A 228 20.30 8.06 -15.79
N ASN A 229 20.82 7.63 -16.94
CA ASN A 229 21.68 8.42 -17.82
C ASN A 229 20.97 9.66 -18.42
N ASN A 230 21.77 10.57 -18.98
CA ASN A 230 21.36 11.68 -19.86
C ASN A 230 20.44 12.74 -19.23
N LYS A 231 20.80 13.24 -18.04
CA LYS A 231 20.11 14.38 -17.40
C LYS A 231 20.99 15.60 -17.36
N ASN A 232 20.35 16.78 -17.45
CA ASN A 232 21.03 18.03 -17.17
C ASN A 232 21.30 18.19 -15.66
N LYS A 233 22.22 19.10 -15.31
CA LYS A 233 22.60 19.36 -13.91
C LYS A 233 21.42 19.77 -13.05
N LEU A 234 20.47 20.53 -13.60
CA LEU A 234 19.27 20.97 -12.87
C LEU A 234 18.38 19.80 -12.41
N VAL A 235 18.09 18.85 -13.31
CA VAL A 235 17.31 17.66 -12.96
C VAL A 235 18.09 16.79 -11.97
N GLN A 236 19.42 16.70 -12.10
CA GLN A 236 20.23 15.93 -11.14
C GLN A 236 20.18 16.53 -9.73
N SER A 237 20.30 17.87 -9.62
CA SER A 237 20.18 18.59 -8.35
C SER A 237 18.78 18.45 -7.75
N PHE A 238 17.73 18.54 -8.57
CA PHE A 238 16.35 18.32 -8.12
C PHE A 238 16.15 16.91 -7.55
N LEU A 239 16.64 15.87 -8.25
CA LEU A 239 16.55 14.49 -7.77
C LEU A 239 17.37 14.26 -6.50
N PHE A 240 18.52 14.91 -6.36
CA PHE A 240 19.32 14.87 -5.13
C PHE A 240 18.56 15.49 -3.95
N ILE A 241 17.90 16.63 -4.14
CA ILE A 241 17.06 17.26 -3.11
C ILE A 241 15.90 16.34 -2.72
N LEU A 242 15.23 15.70 -3.68
CA LEU A 242 14.16 14.74 -3.37
C LEU A 242 14.69 13.55 -2.55
N LEU A 243 15.86 12.99 -2.92
CA LEU A 243 16.49 11.92 -2.13
C LEU A 243 16.79 12.40 -0.71
N PHE A 244 17.37 13.59 -0.56
CA PHE A 244 17.65 14.17 0.75
C PHE A 244 16.39 14.32 1.60
N ILE A 245 15.30 14.86 1.03
CA ILE A 245 13.99 14.97 1.70
C ILE A 245 13.51 13.59 2.16
N PHE A 246 13.59 12.56 1.32
CA PHE A 246 13.20 11.20 1.67
C PHE A 246 14.07 10.60 2.79
N PHE A 247 15.39 10.78 2.74
CA PHE A 247 16.29 10.30 3.79
C PHE A 247 16.02 11.00 5.13
N VAL A 248 15.86 12.33 5.13
CA VAL A 248 15.52 13.10 6.34
C VAL A 248 14.14 12.67 6.86
N GLY A 249 13.14 12.55 5.98
CA GLY A 249 11.81 12.09 6.34
C GLY A 249 11.80 10.68 6.93
N LEU A 250 12.64 9.77 6.41
CA LEU A 250 12.80 8.42 6.97
C LEU A 250 13.35 8.47 8.39
N ILE A 251 14.39 9.27 8.64
CA ILE A 251 14.99 9.42 9.98
C ILE A 251 14.01 10.08 10.95
N LEU A 252 13.34 11.15 10.53
CA LEU A 252 12.38 11.85 11.37
C LEU A 252 11.06 11.09 11.57
N SER A 253 10.78 10.06 10.75
CA SER A 253 9.63 9.17 10.97
C SER A 253 9.73 8.36 12.26
N PHE A 254 10.93 8.17 12.81
CA PHE A 254 11.21 7.29 13.96
C PHE A 254 10.69 5.83 13.82
N SER A 255 10.35 5.39 12.60
CA SER A 255 9.89 4.04 12.32
C SER A 255 11.07 3.07 12.21
N ARG A 256 11.46 2.47 13.35
CA ARG A 256 12.55 1.46 13.41
C ARG A 256 12.33 0.32 12.42
N ALA A 257 11.09 -0.13 12.28
CA ALA A 257 10.73 -1.19 11.34
C ALA A 257 11.02 -0.79 9.88
N ALA A 258 10.83 0.48 9.50
CA ALA A 258 11.16 0.97 8.15
C ALA A 258 12.67 1.06 7.91
N TRP A 259 13.47 1.44 8.91
CA TRP A 259 14.93 1.48 8.79
C TRP A 259 15.51 0.08 8.62
N ILE A 260 15.10 -0.85 9.50
CA ILE A 260 15.56 -2.24 9.48
C ILE A 260 15.13 -2.90 8.17
N SER A 261 13.89 -2.70 7.73
CA SER A 261 13.41 -3.30 6.49
C SER A 261 14.16 -2.81 5.26
N LEU A 262 14.47 -1.51 5.17
CA LEU A 262 15.28 -0.95 4.08
C LEU A 262 16.72 -1.46 4.12
N LEU A 263 17.34 -1.55 5.30
CA LEU A 263 18.69 -2.08 5.46
C LEU A 263 18.77 -3.56 5.04
N CYS A 264 17.86 -4.39 5.54
CA CYS A 264 17.78 -5.80 5.18
C CYS A 264 17.51 -5.98 3.67
N ALA A 265 16.58 -5.21 3.10
CA ALA A 265 16.28 -5.25 1.68
C ALA A 265 17.49 -4.83 0.83
N SER A 266 18.22 -3.78 1.24
CA SER A 266 19.42 -3.31 0.56
C SER A 266 20.55 -4.34 0.61
N PHE A 267 20.72 -5.00 1.76
CA PHE A 267 21.67 -6.10 1.90
C PHE A 267 21.31 -7.26 0.95
N MET A 268 20.05 -7.69 0.91
CA MET A 268 19.60 -8.72 -0.03
C MET A 268 19.78 -8.31 -1.49
N ALA A 269 19.55 -7.05 -1.83
CA ALA A 269 19.79 -6.53 -3.17
C ALA A 269 21.28 -6.60 -3.56
N ILE A 270 22.20 -6.33 -2.63
CA ILE A 270 23.65 -6.51 -2.86
C ILE A 270 23.94 -7.98 -3.19
N LEU A 271 23.38 -8.92 -2.43
CA LEU A 271 23.56 -10.36 -2.68
C LEU A 271 23.01 -10.78 -4.06
N VAL A 272 21.85 -10.24 -4.47
CA VAL A 272 21.30 -10.44 -5.82
C VAL A 272 22.23 -9.87 -6.89
N LYS A 273 22.76 -8.66 -6.68
CA LYS A 273 23.70 -8.00 -7.61
C LYS A 273 25.00 -8.79 -7.76
N LEU A 274 25.49 -9.40 -6.67
CA LEU A 274 26.64 -10.30 -6.67
C LEU A 274 26.37 -11.66 -7.31
N LYS A 275 25.14 -11.90 -7.81
CA LYS A 275 24.70 -13.15 -8.45
C LYS A 275 24.91 -14.38 -7.57
N LEU A 276 24.80 -14.21 -6.26
CA LEU A 276 24.81 -15.34 -5.34
C LEU A 276 23.64 -16.26 -5.65
N SER A 277 23.86 -17.57 -5.51
CA SER A 277 22.83 -18.55 -5.80
C SER A 277 21.58 -18.30 -4.95
N ILE A 278 20.40 -18.61 -5.47
CA ILE A 278 19.16 -18.46 -4.70
C ILE A 278 19.16 -19.35 -3.45
N LYS A 279 19.95 -20.43 -3.45
CA LYS A 279 20.20 -21.31 -2.31
C LYS A 279 20.94 -20.59 -1.18
N SER A 280 21.93 -19.76 -1.50
CA SER A 280 22.65 -18.93 -0.51
C SER A 280 21.80 -17.78 0.05
N LEU A 281 20.91 -17.21 -0.77
CA LEU A 281 19.93 -16.23 -0.30
C LEU A 281 18.92 -16.89 0.64
N ALA A 282 18.40 -18.07 0.27
CA ALA A 282 17.49 -18.84 1.10
C ALA A 282 18.14 -19.29 2.41
N SER A 283 19.40 -19.75 2.39
CA SER A 283 20.11 -20.16 3.60
C SER A 283 20.34 -19.00 4.55
N LEU A 284 20.66 -17.80 4.04
CA LEU A 284 20.82 -16.61 4.86
C LEU A 284 19.50 -16.18 5.52
N VAL A 285 18.40 -16.18 4.75
CA VAL A 285 17.05 -15.91 5.30
C VAL A 285 16.72 -16.93 6.39
N LEU A 286 17.04 -18.21 6.16
CA LEU A 286 16.79 -19.29 7.10
C LEU A 286 17.65 -19.17 8.36
N VAL A 287 18.90 -18.72 8.25
CA VAL A 287 19.79 -18.42 9.39
C VAL A 287 19.26 -17.24 10.19
N LEU A 288 18.85 -16.14 9.54
CA LEU A 288 18.24 -14.99 10.21
C LEU A 288 16.93 -15.37 10.91
N PHE A 289 16.10 -16.17 10.25
CA PHE A 289 14.85 -16.66 10.84
C PHE A 289 15.11 -17.60 12.02
N SER A 290 16.09 -18.51 11.90
CA SER A 290 16.49 -19.41 12.98
C SER A 290 17.08 -18.64 14.17
N PHE A 291 17.86 -17.58 13.90
CA PHE A 291 18.36 -16.69 14.93
C PHE A 291 17.22 -16.00 15.68
N ILE A 292 16.28 -15.38 14.95
CA ILE A 292 15.11 -14.75 15.58
C ILE A 292 14.30 -15.77 16.37
N PHE A 293 14.04 -16.96 15.81
CA PHE A 293 13.29 -18.03 16.47
C PHE A 293 13.98 -18.52 17.75
N PHE A 294 15.30 -18.64 17.76
CA PHE A 294 16.06 -19.11 18.92
C PHE A 294 16.18 -18.04 20.01
N PHE A 295 16.33 -16.77 19.62
CA PHE A 295 16.51 -15.65 20.56
C PHE A 295 15.22 -14.91 20.91
N GLN A 296 14.06 -15.34 20.39
CA GLN A 296 12.78 -14.65 20.62
C GLN A 296 12.44 -14.49 22.10
N SER A 297 12.71 -15.48 22.95
CA SER A 297 12.39 -15.42 24.39
C SER A 297 13.25 -14.41 25.13
N THR A 298 14.51 -14.27 24.75
CA THR A 298 15.45 -13.30 25.32
C THR A 298 15.13 -11.88 24.82
N ILE A 299 14.80 -11.74 23.53
CA ILE A 299 14.35 -10.48 22.94
C ILE A 299 13.04 -10.02 23.60
N LEU A 300 12.06 -10.91 23.72
CA LEU A 300 10.79 -10.63 24.39
C LEU A 300 10.98 -10.36 25.89
N GLY A 301 11.88 -11.08 26.56
CA GLY A 301 12.22 -10.88 27.96
C GLY A 301 12.85 -9.51 28.24
N HIS A 302 13.76 -9.04 27.39
CA HIS A 302 14.33 -7.69 27.51
C HIS A 302 13.33 -6.59 27.12
N LEU A 303 12.40 -6.87 26.22
CA LEU A 303 11.30 -5.95 25.89
C LEU A 303 10.22 -5.89 26.97
N SER A 304 9.99 -6.99 27.72
CA SER A 304 9.01 -7.05 28.82
C SER A 304 9.58 -6.59 30.16
N ASN A 305 10.88 -6.78 30.41
CA ASN A 305 11.55 -6.49 31.68
C ASN A 305 12.11 -5.06 31.79
N ASN A 306 11.83 -4.15 30.84
CA ASN A 306 12.06 -2.71 31.05
C ASN A 306 11.05 -2.08 32.05
N ARG A 307 10.33 -2.90 32.81
CA ARG A 307 9.49 -2.49 33.93
C ARG A 307 10.26 -2.72 35.22
N GLN A 308 10.29 -1.68 36.04
CA GLN A 308 10.72 -1.67 37.45
C GLN A 308 12.23 -1.66 37.66
N ASP A 309 12.80 -0.46 37.66
CA ASP A 309 13.54 0.04 38.82
C ASP A 309 13.60 1.57 38.74
N SER A 310 12.79 2.22 39.57
CA SER A 310 12.67 3.67 39.71
C SER A 310 13.33 4.12 41.02
N SER A 311 14.26 5.06 40.94
CA SER A 311 14.55 5.98 42.03
C SER A 311 14.84 7.39 41.50
N ASP A 312 13.92 8.28 41.85
CA ASP A 312 14.00 9.72 42.08
C ASP A 312 14.14 10.75 40.94
N ASN A 313 13.25 11.74 41.09
CA ASN A 313 13.26 13.15 40.66
C ASN A 313 12.63 13.49 39.31
N LEU A 314 11.40 14.03 39.37
CA LEU A 314 10.72 15.11 38.60
C LEU A 314 10.86 15.23 37.06
N ILE A 315 11.77 14.49 36.44
CA ILE A 315 11.93 14.22 35.00
C ILE A 315 11.08 12.99 34.60
N GLU A 316 10.58 12.25 35.58
CA GLU A 316 9.80 11.01 35.42
C GLU A 316 8.44 11.24 34.75
N HIS A 317 7.77 12.39 34.90
CA HIS A 317 6.45 12.58 34.27
C HIS A 317 6.49 12.75 32.74
N PHE A 318 7.58 13.27 32.17
CA PHE A 318 7.70 13.42 30.72
C PHE A 318 8.37 12.21 30.04
N THR A 319 9.25 11.51 30.75
CA THR A 319 9.92 10.29 30.25
C THR A 319 9.08 9.02 30.47
N SER A 320 8.26 8.96 31.53
CA SER A 320 7.35 7.83 31.75
C SER A 320 6.26 7.77 30.68
N LEU A 321 5.62 8.87 30.29
CA LEU A 321 4.55 8.82 29.27
C LEU A 321 5.07 8.37 27.89
N SER A 322 6.31 8.71 27.52
CA SER A 322 6.93 8.32 26.23
C SER A 322 7.41 6.87 26.23
N ASN A 323 7.94 6.38 27.34
CA ASN A 323 8.28 4.97 27.50
C ASN A 323 7.03 4.10 27.64
N ILE A 324 6.05 4.50 28.46
CA ILE A 324 4.77 3.79 28.66
C ILE A 324 4.01 3.63 27.33
N SER A 325 3.90 4.68 26.50
CA SER A 325 3.20 4.59 25.21
C SER A 325 3.95 3.71 24.20
N THR A 326 5.27 3.84 24.11
CA THR A 326 6.09 3.00 23.21
C THR A 326 6.04 1.53 23.62
N ASP A 327 6.15 1.26 24.92
CA ASP A 327 6.12 -0.10 25.47
C ASP A 327 4.72 -0.71 25.40
N ALA A 328 3.67 0.07 25.68
CA ALA A 328 2.29 -0.37 25.51
C ALA A 328 1.98 -0.69 24.04
N SER A 329 2.45 0.13 23.09
CA SER A 329 2.24 -0.11 21.65
C SER A 329 2.93 -1.39 21.17
N ASN A 330 4.19 -1.63 21.57
CA ASN A 330 4.89 -2.87 21.22
C ASN A 330 4.23 -4.10 21.87
N MET A 331 3.81 -3.99 23.13
CA MET A 331 3.14 -5.09 23.84
C MET A 331 1.76 -5.38 23.24
N GLU A 332 1.05 -4.34 22.80
CA GLU A 332 -0.24 -4.48 22.12
C GLU A 332 -0.09 -5.22 20.78
N ARG A 333 1.00 -4.98 20.03
CA ARG A 333 1.29 -5.78 18.82
C ARG A 333 1.48 -7.26 19.16
N ILE A 334 2.24 -7.58 20.20
CA ILE A 334 2.45 -8.96 20.65
C ILE A 334 1.12 -9.60 21.06
N ASN A 335 0.29 -8.89 21.81
CA ASN A 335 -1.05 -9.34 22.19
C ASN A 335 -1.90 -9.67 20.95
N ARG A 336 -1.92 -8.78 19.96
CA ARG A 336 -2.63 -8.99 18.70
C ARG A 336 -2.11 -10.18 17.90
N TRP A 337 -0.79 -10.39 17.88
CA TRP A 337 -0.20 -11.55 17.21
C TRP A 337 -0.62 -12.85 17.88
N LYS A 338 -0.62 -12.90 19.22
CA LYS A 338 -1.15 -14.05 19.97
C LYS A 338 -2.61 -14.30 19.63
N CYS A 339 -3.44 -13.25 19.61
CA CYS A 339 -4.85 -13.36 19.22
C CYS A 339 -5.01 -13.93 17.81
N ALA A 340 -4.24 -13.44 16.83
CA ALA A 340 -4.28 -13.94 15.45
C ALA A 340 -3.93 -15.43 15.36
N ILE A 341 -2.95 -15.90 16.15
CA ILE A 341 -2.56 -17.30 16.22
C ILE A 341 -3.67 -18.15 16.85
N GLU A 342 -4.29 -17.71 17.94
CA GLU A 342 -5.41 -18.43 18.57
C GLU A 342 -6.65 -18.46 17.66
N MET A 343 -6.97 -17.33 16.99
CA MET A 343 -8.01 -17.27 15.96
C MET A 343 -7.76 -18.28 14.84
N PHE A 344 -6.51 -18.42 14.39
CA PHE A 344 -6.13 -19.41 13.38
C PHE A 344 -6.34 -20.84 13.87
N LYS A 345 -6.01 -21.16 15.13
CA LYS A 345 -6.20 -22.51 15.69
C LYS A 345 -7.67 -22.93 15.69
N GLU A 346 -8.59 -22.00 15.91
CA GLU A 346 -10.04 -22.25 15.84
C GLU A 346 -10.53 -22.53 14.41
N LYS A 347 -10.03 -21.79 13.42
CA LYS A 347 -10.45 -21.92 12.00
C LYS A 347 -9.26 -22.02 11.05
N PRO A 348 -8.50 -23.14 11.05
CA PRO A 348 -7.20 -23.21 10.39
C PRO A 348 -7.26 -23.20 8.86
N LEU A 349 -8.36 -23.66 8.26
CA LEU A 349 -8.48 -23.75 6.79
C LEU A 349 -8.98 -22.45 6.17
N PHE A 350 -10.16 -21.99 6.59
CA PHE A 350 -10.85 -20.85 5.98
C PHE A 350 -10.65 -19.52 6.71
N GLY A 351 -10.13 -19.56 7.95
CA GLY A 351 -10.05 -18.37 8.81
C GLY A 351 -11.42 -17.83 9.20
N TRP A 352 -11.42 -16.62 9.76
CA TRP A 352 -12.64 -15.92 10.20
C TRP A 352 -13.32 -15.10 9.10
N GLY A 353 -12.64 -14.86 7.99
CA GLY A 353 -13.10 -14.05 6.88
C GLY A 353 -12.29 -12.74 6.75
N PRO A 354 -12.03 -12.25 5.54
CA PRO A 354 -11.30 -11.00 5.30
C PRO A 354 -11.88 -9.82 6.10
N GLY A 355 -11.02 -9.03 6.75
CA GLY A 355 -11.40 -7.82 7.48
C GLY A 355 -12.15 -8.06 8.79
N THR A 356 -12.28 -9.31 9.22
CA THR A 356 -13.03 -9.66 10.43
C THR A 356 -12.19 -9.68 11.70
N TYR A 357 -10.86 -9.57 11.59
CA TYR A 357 -9.95 -9.67 12.74
C TYR A 357 -10.38 -8.74 13.89
N GLN A 358 -10.63 -7.47 13.60
CA GLN A 358 -10.98 -6.48 14.62
C GLN A 358 -12.24 -6.88 15.43
N PHE A 359 -13.19 -7.58 14.82
CA PHE A 359 -14.45 -7.97 15.47
C PHE A 359 -14.34 -9.27 16.28
N HIS A 360 -13.29 -10.07 16.03
CA HIS A 360 -13.15 -11.39 16.65
C HIS A 360 -11.96 -11.50 17.60
N TYR A 361 -11.00 -10.58 17.59
CA TYR A 361 -9.79 -10.75 18.37
C TYR A 361 -10.00 -10.66 19.89
N ALA A 362 -11.03 -9.94 20.37
CA ALA A 362 -11.25 -9.67 21.79
C ALA A 362 -11.43 -10.93 22.67
N PRO A 363 -12.24 -11.94 22.28
CA PRO A 363 -12.29 -13.24 22.96
C PRO A 363 -10.94 -13.97 23.09
N PHE A 364 -10.00 -13.70 22.19
CA PHE A 364 -8.67 -14.35 22.18
C PHE A 364 -7.60 -13.57 22.93
N GLN A 365 -7.96 -12.43 23.55
CA GLN A 365 -7.05 -11.63 24.36
C GLN A 365 -6.92 -12.21 25.77
N PHE A 366 -5.75 -12.79 26.07
CA PHE A 366 -5.43 -13.22 27.44
C PHE A 366 -5.28 -12.01 28.38
N SER A 367 -5.88 -12.07 29.57
CA SER A 367 -5.82 -10.96 30.55
C SER A 367 -4.41 -10.49 30.90
N ARG A 368 -3.43 -11.41 30.90
CA ARG A 368 -2.01 -11.11 31.15
C ARG A 368 -1.32 -10.31 30.03
N ASP A 369 -1.88 -10.33 28.82
CA ASP A 369 -1.30 -9.73 27.62
C ASP A 369 -2.01 -8.40 27.26
N LYS A 370 -3.06 -8.01 28.00
CA LYS A 370 -3.79 -6.75 27.77
C LYS A 370 -2.94 -5.53 28.14
N THR A 371 -3.11 -4.49 27.34
CA THR A 371 -2.47 -3.18 27.51
C THR A 371 -3.52 -2.09 27.69
N ILE A 372 -3.07 -0.86 27.96
CA ILE A 372 -3.95 0.33 27.99
C ILE A 372 -4.59 0.63 26.60
N ILE A 373 -4.09 0.02 25.53
CA ILE A 373 -4.55 0.20 24.14
C ILE A 373 -5.52 -0.93 23.72
N SER A 374 -5.55 -2.05 24.45
CA SER A 374 -6.42 -3.18 24.13
C SER A 374 -7.89 -2.77 24.18
N SER A 375 -8.68 -3.20 23.19
CA SER A 375 -10.10 -2.85 23.09
C SER A 375 -11.00 -4.06 22.84
N ASN A 376 -12.19 -4.08 23.42
CA ASN A 376 -13.20 -5.09 23.12
C ASN A 376 -14.28 -4.59 22.12
N TYR A 377 -14.16 -3.36 21.62
CA TYR A 377 -15.23 -2.68 20.86
C TYR A 377 -15.16 -2.86 19.34
N GLY A 378 -14.22 -3.67 18.83
CA GLY A 378 -14.08 -3.90 17.40
C GLY A 378 -13.45 -2.74 16.62
N ASP A 379 -12.82 -1.80 17.33
CA ASP A 379 -12.20 -0.57 16.81
C ASP A 379 -10.67 -0.61 16.80
N ALA A 380 -10.08 -1.72 17.24
CA ALA A 380 -8.65 -1.85 17.40
C ALA A 380 -7.91 -2.00 16.06
N GLY A 381 -8.59 -2.26 14.95
CA GLY A 381 -7.95 -2.49 13.65
C GLY A 381 -7.38 -3.91 13.50
N ASN A 382 -6.31 -4.07 12.73
CA ASN A 382 -5.83 -5.38 12.29
C ASN A 382 -4.75 -6.01 13.22
N ALA A 383 -4.24 -7.18 12.80
CA ALA A 383 -3.22 -7.94 13.53
C ALA A 383 -1.84 -7.27 13.55
N HIS A 384 -1.64 -6.10 12.93
CA HIS A 384 -0.33 -5.48 12.72
C HIS A 384 0.70 -6.43 12.10
N SER A 385 0.27 -7.23 11.12
CA SER A 385 1.13 -8.09 10.32
C SER A 385 0.35 -8.55 9.10
N GLU A 386 0.85 -8.29 7.90
CA GLU A 386 0.24 -8.79 6.64
C GLU A 386 0.04 -10.31 6.70
N TYR A 387 1.00 -11.02 7.31
CA TYR A 387 1.02 -12.47 7.38
C TYR A 387 0.04 -13.03 8.42
N LEU A 388 -0.02 -12.45 9.62
CA LEU A 388 -0.94 -12.92 10.65
C LEU A 388 -2.39 -12.51 10.37
N SER A 389 -2.59 -11.38 9.69
CA SER A 389 -3.90 -11.04 9.10
C SER A 389 -4.33 -12.10 8.09
N ALA A 390 -3.49 -12.44 7.10
CA ALA A 390 -3.82 -13.48 6.13
C ALA A 390 -4.09 -14.85 6.79
N LEU A 391 -3.30 -15.21 7.80
CA LEU A 391 -3.43 -16.48 8.52
C LEU A 391 -4.74 -16.57 9.33
N SER A 392 -5.07 -15.54 10.11
CA SER A 392 -6.26 -15.52 10.97
C SER A 392 -7.56 -15.33 10.18
N GLU A 393 -7.53 -14.53 9.12
CA GLU A 393 -8.72 -14.17 8.34
C GLU A 393 -8.99 -15.11 7.16
N SER A 394 -7.97 -15.73 6.57
CA SER A 394 -8.11 -16.61 5.40
C SER A 394 -7.46 -17.98 5.55
N GLY A 395 -7.03 -18.32 6.78
CA GLY A 395 -6.45 -19.61 7.13
C GLY A 395 -5.10 -19.88 6.46
N VAL A 396 -4.63 -21.12 6.60
CA VAL A 396 -3.34 -21.57 6.07
C VAL A 396 -3.27 -21.47 4.55
N ILE A 397 -4.39 -21.72 3.84
CA ILE A 397 -4.46 -21.63 2.38
C ILE A 397 -4.30 -20.18 1.93
N GLY A 398 -4.95 -19.24 2.63
CA GLY A 398 -4.81 -17.80 2.35
C GLY A 398 -3.38 -17.32 2.55
N LEU A 399 -2.75 -17.71 3.66
CA LEU A 399 -1.34 -17.40 3.92
C LEU A 399 -0.42 -18.00 2.84
N ILE A 400 -0.61 -19.26 2.45
CA ILE A 400 0.21 -19.91 1.41
C ILE A 400 0.08 -19.18 0.08
N LEU A 401 -1.13 -18.79 -0.33
CA LEU A 401 -1.34 -18.05 -1.57
C LEU A 401 -0.72 -16.65 -1.52
N PHE A 402 -0.81 -15.96 -0.38
CA PHE A 402 -0.16 -14.67 -0.17
C PHE A 402 1.37 -14.78 -0.23
N LEU A 403 1.96 -15.76 0.48
CA LEU A 403 3.40 -16.04 0.44
C LEU A 403 3.86 -16.48 -0.96
N SER A 404 3.03 -17.25 -1.68
CA SER A 404 3.29 -17.65 -3.05
C SER A 404 3.34 -16.45 -3.99
N LEU A 405 2.42 -15.48 -3.81
CA LEU A 405 2.42 -14.25 -4.60
C LEU A 405 3.72 -13.46 -4.40
N ILE A 406 4.14 -13.28 -3.14
CA ILE A 406 5.40 -12.62 -2.76
C ILE A 406 6.61 -13.39 -3.33
N GLY A 407 6.65 -14.70 -3.11
CA GLY A 407 7.74 -15.55 -3.56
C GLY A 407 7.90 -15.53 -5.08
N VAL A 408 6.80 -15.70 -5.82
CA VAL A 408 6.81 -15.67 -7.28
C VAL A 408 7.28 -14.33 -7.79
N ILE A 409 6.76 -13.20 -7.29
CA ILE A 409 7.17 -11.89 -7.80
C ILE A 409 8.65 -11.59 -7.54
N LEU A 410 9.16 -11.90 -6.35
CA LEU A 410 10.57 -11.69 -6.00
C LEU A 410 11.49 -12.60 -6.83
N VAL A 411 11.14 -13.89 -6.98
CA VAL A 411 11.90 -14.84 -7.81
C VAL A 411 11.89 -14.40 -9.28
N ARG A 412 10.74 -14.01 -9.84
CA ARG A 412 10.67 -13.50 -11.22
C ARG A 412 11.54 -12.27 -11.40
N THR A 413 11.55 -11.35 -10.43
CA THR A 413 12.41 -10.15 -10.47
C THR A 413 13.90 -10.52 -10.53
N ILE A 414 14.36 -11.46 -9.69
CA ILE A 414 15.74 -11.96 -9.69
C ILE A 414 16.07 -12.69 -11.00
N VAL A 415 15.17 -13.53 -11.50
CA VAL A 415 15.34 -14.25 -12.77
C VAL A 415 15.49 -13.28 -13.94
N LEU A 416 14.64 -12.25 -14.02
CA LEU A 416 14.72 -11.22 -15.06
C LEU A 416 16.01 -10.42 -14.95
N PHE A 417 16.45 -10.07 -13.72
CA PHE A 417 17.70 -9.35 -13.49
C PHE A 417 18.90 -10.11 -14.05
N ASN A 418 18.94 -11.43 -13.84
CA ASN A 418 20.03 -12.28 -14.33
C ASN A 418 19.96 -12.57 -15.84
N LYS A 419 18.78 -12.51 -16.47
CA LYS A 419 18.57 -12.87 -17.88
C LYS A 419 18.62 -11.68 -18.84
N ILE A 420 18.27 -10.48 -18.40
CA ILE A 420 18.19 -9.29 -19.25
C ILE A 420 19.54 -8.55 -19.22
N ASN A 421 20.18 -8.43 -20.39
CA ASN A 421 21.46 -7.72 -20.57
C ASN A 421 21.27 -6.23 -20.90
N ASP A 422 20.37 -5.56 -20.19
CA ASP A 422 20.14 -4.12 -20.32
C ASP A 422 20.41 -3.45 -18.96
N PRO A 423 21.51 -2.67 -18.83
CA PRO A 423 21.90 -2.07 -17.55
C PRO A 423 20.82 -1.20 -16.90
N ASP A 424 20.00 -0.50 -17.69
CA ASP A 424 18.92 0.32 -17.15
C ASP A 424 17.78 -0.54 -16.61
N ILE A 425 17.42 -1.63 -17.31
CA ILE A 425 16.39 -2.57 -16.82
C ILE A 425 16.89 -3.30 -15.57
N GLN A 426 18.16 -3.73 -15.55
CA GLN A 426 18.76 -4.34 -14.37
C GLN A 426 18.76 -3.40 -13.16
N ARG A 427 19.06 -2.11 -13.36
CA ARG A 427 18.96 -1.08 -12.32
C ARG A 427 17.54 -0.98 -11.78
N TRP A 428 16.54 -0.94 -12.65
CA TRP A 428 15.14 -0.89 -12.26
C TRP A 428 14.68 -2.16 -11.54
N LEU A 429 15.04 -3.34 -12.02
CA LEU A 429 14.71 -4.61 -11.38
C LEU A 429 15.33 -4.72 -9.97
N LEU A 430 16.57 -4.23 -9.80
CA LEU A 430 17.21 -4.20 -8.49
C LEU A 430 16.50 -3.24 -7.53
N ALA A 431 16.15 -2.04 -7.99
CA ALA A 431 15.39 -1.08 -7.18
C ALA A 431 14.01 -1.60 -6.80
N ILE A 432 13.28 -2.19 -7.75
CA ILE A 432 11.98 -2.82 -7.53
C ILE A 432 12.09 -3.96 -6.52
N PHE A 433 13.11 -4.82 -6.64
CA PHE A 433 13.38 -5.87 -5.68
C PHE A 433 13.59 -5.30 -4.27
N THR A 434 14.46 -4.28 -4.12
CA THR A 434 14.70 -3.64 -2.83
C THR A 434 13.43 -3.01 -2.26
N SER A 435 12.63 -2.33 -3.08
CA SER A 435 11.37 -1.71 -2.66
C SER A 435 10.35 -2.74 -2.17
N LEU A 436 10.07 -3.77 -2.98
CA LEU A 436 9.15 -4.84 -2.59
C LEU A 436 9.65 -5.57 -1.34
N MET A 437 10.94 -5.88 -1.27
CA MET A 437 11.49 -6.58 -0.11
C MET A 437 11.45 -5.70 1.16
N SER A 438 11.72 -4.40 1.05
CA SER A 438 11.59 -3.46 2.16
C SER A 438 10.15 -3.45 2.69
N TYR A 439 9.16 -3.44 1.80
CA TYR A 439 7.76 -3.50 2.22
C TYR A 439 7.37 -4.84 2.86
N PHE A 440 7.71 -5.97 2.23
CA PHE A 440 7.31 -7.28 2.75
C PHE A 440 8.05 -7.64 4.05
N ILE A 441 9.29 -7.17 4.26
CA ILE A 441 9.94 -7.28 5.58
C ILE A 441 9.21 -6.40 6.61
N HIS A 442 8.84 -5.18 6.23
CA HIS A 442 8.04 -4.31 7.11
C HIS A 442 6.67 -4.94 7.46
N GLY A 443 6.08 -5.68 6.51
CA GLY A 443 4.81 -6.39 6.64
C GLY A 443 4.78 -7.46 7.74
N PHE A 444 5.93 -7.86 8.30
CA PHE A 444 5.94 -8.69 9.51
C PHE A 444 5.44 -7.92 10.73
N PHE A 445 5.70 -6.62 10.76
CA PHE A 445 5.43 -5.74 11.90
C PHE A 445 4.18 -4.88 11.75
N ASN A 446 3.61 -4.79 10.55
CA ASN A 446 2.44 -3.98 10.23
C ASN A 446 1.69 -4.53 9.00
N ASN A 447 0.49 -4.01 8.74
CA ASN A 447 -0.29 -4.29 7.53
C ASN A 447 -0.78 -2.95 6.94
N PHE A 448 -0.43 -2.68 5.68
CA PHE A 448 -0.81 -1.48 4.94
C PHE A 448 -1.37 -1.75 3.55
N LEU A 449 -1.41 -3.01 3.07
CA LEU A 449 -1.96 -3.30 1.74
C LEU A 449 -3.46 -2.99 1.65
N ASP A 450 -4.13 -2.74 2.77
CA ASP A 450 -5.51 -2.24 2.85
C ASP A 450 -5.61 -0.71 2.63
N THR A 451 -4.49 -0.01 2.47
CA THR A 451 -4.47 1.45 2.22
C THR A 451 -4.14 1.75 0.77
N ASP A 452 -4.72 2.81 0.22
CA ASP A 452 -4.45 3.28 -1.13
C ASP A 452 -2.96 3.61 -1.35
N LYS A 453 -2.31 4.19 -0.35
CA LYS A 453 -0.88 4.55 -0.33
C LYS A 453 0.03 3.39 -0.69
N ALA A 454 -0.04 2.31 0.09
CA ALA A 454 0.78 1.14 -0.18
C ALA A 454 0.29 0.39 -1.41
N SER A 455 -1.03 0.22 -1.56
CA SER A 455 -1.61 -0.54 -2.66
C SER A 455 -1.23 0.02 -4.02
N VAL A 456 -1.44 1.32 -4.26
CA VAL A 456 -1.13 1.94 -5.56
C VAL A 456 0.37 1.78 -5.88
N ALA A 457 1.24 1.98 -4.90
CA ALA A 457 2.68 1.86 -5.08
C ALA A 457 3.10 0.42 -5.44
N ILE A 458 2.62 -0.56 -4.67
CA ILE A 458 3.03 -1.96 -4.79
C ILE A 458 2.46 -2.59 -6.05
N TRP A 459 1.16 -2.44 -6.33
CA TRP A 459 0.55 -3.03 -7.52
C TRP A 459 1.10 -2.43 -8.81
N ALA A 460 1.46 -1.15 -8.82
CA ALA A 460 2.11 -0.53 -9.97
C ALA A 460 3.52 -1.12 -10.21
N VAL A 461 4.29 -1.35 -9.14
CA VAL A 461 5.61 -1.96 -9.23
C VAL A 461 5.53 -3.44 -9.64
N ILE A 462 4.57 -4.20 -9.11
CA ILE A 462 4.29 -5.58 -9.54
C ILE A 462 3.90 -5.59 -11.04
N ALA A 463 3.07 -4.64 -11.48
CA ALA A 463 2.72 -4.50 -12.89
C ALA A 463 3.93 -4.19 -13.79
N ILE A 464 4.90 -3.40 -13.32
CA ILE A 464 6.17 -3.15 -14.04
C ILE A 464 6.95 -4.46 -14.21
N VAL A 465 7.08 -5.28 -13.16
CA VAL A 465 7.81 -6.56 -13.28
C VAL A 465 7.11 -7.50 -14.26
N VAL A 466 5.78 -7.61 -14.17
CA VAL A 466 5.00 -8.46 -15.08
C VAL A 466 5.04 -7.93 -16.52
N SER A 467 5.06 -6.61 -16.73
CA SER A 467 5.18 -6.02 -18.07
C SER A 467 6.56 -6.31 -18.70
N ILE A 468 7.64 -6.19 -17.92
CA ILE A 468 9.00 -6.59 -18.32
C ILE A 468 9.03 -8.09 -18.65
N ASP A 469 8.39 -8.92 -17.82
CA ASP A 469 8.35 -10.36 -18.01
C ASP A 469 7.63 -10.79 -19.30
N LEU A 470 6.47 -10.18 -19.57
CA LEU A 470 5.70 -10.42 -20.79
C LEU A 470 6.47 -9.95 -22.04
N ALA A 471 7.17 -8.81 -21.96
CA ALA A 471 8.01 -8.32 -23.04
C ALA A 471 9.20 -9.25 -23.31
N TYR A 472 9.89 -9.71 -22.26
CA TYR A 472 11.06 -10.60 -22.37
C TYR A 472 10.71 -11.94 -23.03
N ASN A 473 9.59 -12.58 -22.62
CA ASN A 473 9.18 -13.88 -23.17
C ASN A 473 8.56 -13.79 -24.59
N LYS A 474 8.71 -12.66 -25.30
CA LYS A 474 8.05 -12.35 -26.59
C LYS A 474 6.53 -12.59 -26.56
N LYS A 475 5.91 -12.59 -25.38
CA LYS A 475 4.45 -12.66 -25.19
C LYS A 475 3.84 -11.26 -25.21
N ALA A 476 4.43 -10.34 -25.97
CA ALA A 476 4.02 -8.96 -25.98
C ALA A 476 2.57 -8.81 -26.45
N LEU A 477 1.83 -8.02 -25.66
CA LEU A 477 0.54 -7.42 -25.99
C LEU A 477 0.80 -6.33 -27.04
N TYR A 478 0.77 -6.73 -28.31
CA TYR A 478 0.54 -5.84 -29.44
C TYR A 478 -0.88 -6.10 -29.95
#